data_AF-A0A7H4MTK6-F1
#
_entry.id   AF-A0A7H4MTK6-F1
#
_cell.length_a   1.000
_cell.length_b   1.000
_cell.length_c   1.000
_cell.angle_alpha   90.00
_cell.angle_beta   90.00
_cell.angle_gamma   90.00
#
_symmetry.space_group_name_H-M   'P 1'
#
loop_
_entity.id
_entity.type
_entity.pdbx_description
1 polymer ?
#
loop_
_entity_poly.entity_id
_entity_poly.type
_entity_poly.pdbx_seq_one_letter_code
_entity_poly.pdbx_strand_id
1 'polypeptide(L)' 'MNVTKEVRDKLRQKVPGLRNVALTAPYFHRGDVPTLDGAVKLMLRYQVGTDLAQKDIDDIVAFLHSLTGVYTPYQPGQ' A
#
# COMPACT_ATOMS: atom_id res chain seq x y z
N MET A 1 -16.79 1.83 -8.60
CA MET A 1 -17.19 0.42 -8.39
C MET A 1 -18.17 0.36 -7.23
N ASN A 2 -19.32 -0.32 -7.38
CA ASN A 2 -20.31 -0.56 -6.32
C ASN A 2 -20.86 -1.98 -6.45
N VAL A 3 -20.21 -2.95 -5.82
CA VAL A 3 -20.51 -4.38 -5.98
C VAL A 3 -21.74 -4.79 -5.20
N THR A 4 -21.82 -4.41 -3.92
CA THR A 4 -22.91 -4.79 -3.01
C THR A 4 -24.20 -4.02 -3.27
N LYS A 5 -24.12 -2.88 -3.97
CA LYS A 5 -25.21 -1.92 -4.24
C LYS A 5 -25.72 -1.17 -3.00
N GLU A 6 -25.21 -1.50 -1.82
CA GLU A 6 -25.56 -0.83 -0.56
C GLU A 6 -24.91 0.56 -0.47
N VAL A 7 -25.71 1.56 -0.08
CA VAL A 7 -25.23 2.95 0.05
C VAL A 7 -24.07 3.05 1.04
N ARG A 8 -24.11 2.26 2.12
CA ARG A 8 -23.09 2.26 3.17
C ARG A 8 -21.70 1.76 2.71
N ASP A 9 -21.66 1.00 1.61
CA ASP A 9 -20.42 0.42 1.08
C ASP A 9 -19.79 1.32 0.00
N LYS A 10 -20.44 2.44 -0.33
CA LYS A 10 -19.91 3.41 -1.29
C LYS A 10 -18.52 3.88 -0.84
N LEU A 11 -17.58 3.89 -1.79
CA LEU A 11 -16.16 4.25 -1.61
C LEU A 11 -15.34 3.31 -0.70
N ARG A 12 -15.94 2.30 -0.05
CA ARG A 12 -15.17 1.29 0.69
C ARG A 12 -14.42 0.39 -0.28
N GLN A 13 -13.14 0.18 -0.02
CA GLN A 13 -12.28 -0.72 -0.77
C GLN A 13 -11.71 -1.78 0.17
N LYS A 14 -11.37 -2.95 -0.38
CA LYS A 14 -10.65 -3.99 0.36
C LYS A 14 -9.26 -3.45 0.72
N VAL A 15 -8.83 -3.65 1.97
CA VAL A 15 -7.47 -3.34 2.40
C VAL A 15 -6.49 -4.28 1.69
N PRO A 16 -5.51 -3.76 0.93
CA PRO A 16 -4.53 -4.60 0.25
C PRO A 16 -3.51 -5.18 1.24
N GLY A 17 -2.95 -6.34 0.92
CA GLY A 17 -1.72 -6.79 1.58
C GLY A 17 -0.54 -5.92 1.17
N LEU A 18 0.42 -5.70 2.06
CA LEU A 18 1.57 -4.81 1.82
C LEU A 18 2.89 -5.55 1.53
N ARG A 19 2.87 -6.90 1.43
CA ARG A 19 4.05 -7.65 0.98
C ARG A 19 4.39 -7.23 -0.46
N ASN A 20 5.68 -6.99 -0.72
CA ASN A 20 6.21 -6.49 -1.99
C ASN A 20 5.69 -5.09 -2.40
N VAL A 21 5.10 -4.31 -1.50
CA VAL A 21 4.51 -3.00 -1.86
C VAL A 21 5.52 -2.02 -2.48
N ALA A 22 6.81 -2.13 -2.11
CA ALA A 22 7.86 -1.32 -2.70
C ALA A 22 8.06 -1.55 -4.22
N LEU A 23 7.55 -2.66 -4.77
CA LEU A 23 7.68 -3.03 -6.18
C LEU A 23 6.39 -2.84 -6.99
N THR A 24 5.30 -2.38 -6.36
CA THR A 24 3.96 -2.36 -6.98
C THR A 24 3.43 -0.94 -7.18
N ALA A 25 4.31 0.01 -7.47
CA ALA A 25 3.88 1.33 -7.93
C ALA A 25 3.23 1.22 -9.34
N PRO A 26 2.31 2.14 -9.69
CA PRO A 26 1.74 3.21 -8.86
C PRO A 26 0.66 2.69 -7.88
N TYR A 27 0.42 3.46 -6.81
CA TYR A 27 -0.36 3.05 -5.65
C TYR A 27 -1.86 3.41 -5.75
N PHE A 28 -2.65 2.81 -4.86
CA PHE A 28 -4.12 2.90 -4.75
C PHE A 28 -4.89 2.28 -5.92
N HIS A 29 -6.23 2.27 -5.78
CA HIS A 29 -7.16 1.60 -6.69
C HIS A 29 -7.26 2.24 -8.08
N ARG A 30 -6.73 3.47 -8.27
CA ARG A 30 -6.62 4.11 -9.58
C ARG A 30 -5.20 4.10 -10.14
N GLY A 31 -4.20 3.64 -9.38
CA GLY A 31 -2.80 3.70 -9.79
C GLY A 31 -2.33 5.14 -10.07
N ASP A 32 -2.82 6.11 -9.29
CA ASP A 32 -2.62 7.55 -9.54
C ASP A 32 -1.58 8.19 -8.61
N VAL A 33 -1.01 7.42 -7.68
CA VAL A 33 0.02 7.92 -6.76
C VAL A 33 1.36 7.26 -7.09
N PRO A 34 2.39 8.02 -7.48
CA PRO A 34 3.60 7.43 -8.05
C PRO A 34 4.60 6.92 -7.01
N THR A 35 4.59 7.43 -5.78
CA THR A 35 5.63 7.16 -4.77
C THR A 35 5.08 6.56 -3.49
N LEU A 36 5.88 5.69 -2.85
CA LEU A 36 5.51 5.03 -1.60
C LEU A 36 5.39 6.04 -0.46
N ASP A 37 6.29 7.03 -0.41
CA ASP A 37 6.20 8.18 0.50
C ASP A 37 4.87 8.94 0.33
N GLY A 38 4.48 9.25 -0.90
CA GLY A 38 3.20 9.90 -1.20
C GLY A 38 2.01 9.04 -0.76
N ALA A 39 2.08 7.72 -0.98
CA ALA A 39 1.04 6.81 -0.55
C ALA A 39 0.91 6.75 0.99
N VAL A 40 2.02 6.71 1.73
CA VAL A 40 2.03 6.74 3.20
C VAL A 40 1.43 8.05 3.72
N LYS A 41 1.84 9.20 3.17
CA LYS A 41 1.30 10.53 3.54
C LYS A 41 -0.22 10.61 3.34
N LEU A 42 -0.72 10.12 2.20
CA LEU A 42 -2.17 10.14 1.93
C LEU A 42 -2.94 9.18 2.86
N MET A 43 -2.36 8.04 3.24
CA MET A 43 -2.98 7.14 4.22
C MET A 43 -3.04 7.77 5.61
N LEU A 44 -1.96 8.42 6.07
CA LEU A 44 -1.95 9.16 7.34
C LEU A 44 -3.04 10.23 7.37
N ARG A 45 -3.15 11.01 6.29
CA ARG A 45 -4.15 12.08 6.19
C ARG A 45 -5.59 11.57 6.14
N TYR A 46 -5.90 10.62 5.24
CA TYR A 46 -7.29 10.24 4.96
C TYR A 46 -7.83 9.13 5.86
N GLN A 47 -6.97 8.26 6.38
CA GLN A 47 -7.40 7.12 7.20
C GLN A 47 -7.18 7.34 8.69
N VAL A 48 -6.11 8.04 9.08
CA VAL A 48 -5.78 8.30 10.49
C VAL A 48 -6.19 9.72 10.90
N GLY A 49 -6.09 10.70 9.98
CA GLY A 49 -6.42 12.10 10.26
C GLY A 49 -5.27 12.88 10.89
N THR A 50 -4.02 12.48 10.63
CA THR A 50 -2.82 13.16 11.15
C THR A 50 -1.77 13.32 10.07
N ASP A 51 -0.86 14.25 10.30
CA ASP A 51 0.45 14.30 9.64
C ASP A 51 1.52 13.84 10.64
N LEU A 52 2.64 13.33 10.12
CA LEU A 52 3.82 12.95 10.91
C LEU A 52 5.04 13.72 10.42
N ALA A 53 6.10 13.75 11.23
CA ALA A 53 7.38 14.27 10.76
C ALA A 53 7.93 13.41 9.60
N GLN A 54 8.68 14.03 8.67
CA GLN A 54 9.22 13.31 7.52
C GLN A 54 10.07 12.10 7.95
N LYS A 55 10.80 12.21 9.08
CA LYS A 55 11.58 11.10 9.62
C LYS A 55 10.71 9.86 9.92
N ASP A 56 9.53 10.03 10.51
CA ASP A 56 8.65 8.90 10.83
C ASP A 56 8.06 8.28 9.54
N ILE A 57 7.80 9.12 8.53
CA ILE A 57 7.36 8.65 7.21
C ILE A 57 8.48 7.84 6.55
N ASP A 58 9.72 8.31 6.62
CA ASP A 58 10.89 7.61 6.09
C ASP A 58 11.10 6.26 6.81
N ASP A 59 10.91 6.21 8.13
CA ASP A 59 10.99 4.98 8.92
C ASP A 59 9.88 3.97 8.51
N ILE A 60 8.65 4.45 8.27
CA ILE A 60 7.55 3.61 7.75
C ILE A 60 7.90 3.08 6.35
N VAL A 61 8.38 3.95 5.46
CA VAL A 61 8.78 3.57 4.10
C VAL A 61 9.90 2.54 4.16
N ALA A 62 10.91 2.71 5.01
CA ALA A 62 11.99 1.75 5.22
C ALA A 62 11.46 0.39 5.70
N PHE A 63 10.52 0.39 6.66
CA PHE A 63 9.84 -0.85 7.08
C PHE A 63 9.10 -1.51 5.91
N LEU A 64 8.35 -0.75 5.10
CA LEU A 64 7.63 -1.30 3.94
C LEU A 64 8.57 -1.87 2.87
N HIS A 65 9.76 -1.30 2.69
CA HIS A 65 10.80 -1.88 1.83
C HIS A 65 11.25 -3.26 2.34
N SER A 66 11.33 -3.47 3.66
CA SER A 66 11.69 -4.76 4.26
C SER A 66 10.67 -5.88 3.99
N LEU A 67 9.44 -5.53 3.56
CA LEU A 67 8.40 -6.50 3.19
C LEU A 67 8.57 -7.08 1.78
N THR A 68 9.68 -6.76 1.10
CA THR A 68 9.99 -7.25 -0.25
C THR A 68 10.66 -8.62 -0.18
N GLY A 69 10.00 -9.64 -0.71
CA GLY A 69 10.55 -10.98 -0.85
C GLY A 69 11.21 -11.20 -2.20
N VAL A 70 12.08 -12.21 -2.27
CA VAL A 70 12.62 -12.76 -3.52
C VAL A 70 11.82 -14.01 -3.87
N TYR A 71 11.39 -14.09 -5.12
CA TYR A 71 10.78 -15.32 -5.63
C TYR A 71 11.87 -16.33 -5.98
N THR A 72 11.89 -17.46 -5.27
CA THR A 72 12.72 -18.61 -5.64
C THR A 72 11.83 -19.61 -6.38
N PRO A 73 12.01 -19.80 -7.69
CA PRO A 73 11.25 -20.80 -8.44
C PRO A 73 11.61 -22.20 -7.94
N TYR A 74 10.60 -23.07 -7.86
CA TYR A 74 10.81 -24.48 -7.57
C TYR A 74 11.71 -25.11 -8.65
N GLN A 75 12.74 -25.84 -8.23
CA GLN A 75 13.60 -26.63 -9.11
C GLN A 75 13.24 -28.11 -8.93
N PRO A 76 12.67 -28.79 -9.94
CA PRO A 76 12.39 -30.22 -9.85
C PRO A 76 13.67 -31.03 -9.64
N GLY A 77 13.70 -31.88 -8.61
CA GLY A 77 14.82 -32.80 -8.35
C GLY A 77 15.91 -32.30 -7.40
N GLN A 78 15.71 -31.17 -6.72
CA GLN A 78 16.39 -30.83 -5.46
C GLN A 78 15.58 -31.30 -4.25
#